data_AF-A0A3C1H0S8-F1
#
_entry.id   AF-A0A3C1H0S8-F1
#
_cell.length_a   1.000
_cell.length_b   1.000
_cell.length_c   1.000
_cell.angle_alpha   90.00
_cell.angle_beta   90.00
_cell.angle_gamma   90.00
#
_symmetry.space_group_name_H-M   'P 1'
#
loop_
_entity.id
_entity.type
_entity.pdbx_description
1 polymer ?
#
loop_
_entity_poly.entity_id
_entity_poly.type
_entity_poly.pdbx_seq_one_letter_code
_entity_poly.pdbx_strand_id
1 'polypeptide(L)'
;MELEYAQSALEAVLFAAGEPMETERLAEALGMTPDEVTAAAQALAAALESAGSGLRVLHLGGSWQLTTAADHAEVIRAALEIKRNTPLS
;
A
#
# COMPACT_ATOMS: atom_id res chain seq x y z
N MET A 1 -15.22 -14.45 4.47
CA MET A 1 -14.09 -14.54 3.52
C MET A 1 -12.91 -15.14 4.27
N GLU A 2 -12.03 -15.92 3.63
CA GLU A 2 -10.81 -16.39 4.31
C GLU A 2 -9.86 -15.20 4.52
N LEU A 3 -9.30 -15.05 5.73
CA LEU A 3 -8.57 -13.84 6.14
C LEU A 3 -7.34 -13.57 5.24
N GLU A 4 -6.70 -14.63 4.76
CA GLU A 4 -5.55 -14.57 3.86
C GLU A 4 -5.92 -14.02 2.48
N TYR A 5 -7.08 -14.39 1.94
CA TYR A 5 -7.58 -13.84 0.68
C TYR A 5 -7.89 -12.34 0.81
N ALA A 6 -8.48 -11.94 1.94
CA ALA A 6 -8.79 -10.54 2.21
C ALA A 6 -7.53 -9.66 2.20
N GLN A 7 -6.45 -10.13 2.84
CA GLN A 7 -5.17 -9.44 2.86
C GLN A 7 -4.54 -9.35 1.46
N SER A 8 -4.52 -10.45 0.71
CA SER A 8 -3.93 -10.48 -0.63
C SER A 8 -4.71 -9.58 -1.61
N ALA A 9 -6.04 -9.59 -1.55
CA ALA A 9 -6.87 -8.72 -2.38
C ALA A 9 -6.67 -7.23 -2.01
N LEU A 10 -6.62 -6.91 -0.72
CA LEU A 10 -6.35 -5.55 -0.24
C LEU A 10 -4.97 -5.05 -0.68
N GLU A 11 -3.94 -5.89 -0.56
CA GLU A 11 -2.59 -5.58 -1.02
C GLU A 11 -2.58 -5.28 -2.52
N ALA A 12 -3.22 -6.12 -3.34
CA ALA A 12 -3.30 -5.93 -4.78
C ALA A 12 -3.99 -4.61 -5.16
N VAL A 13 -5.08 -4.26 -4.47
CA VAL A 13 -5.80 -3.00 -4.69
C VAL A 13 -4.94 -1.80 -4.30
N LEU A 14 -4.33 -1.80 -3.12
CA LEU A 14 -3.47 -0.70 -2.66
C LEU A 14 -2.22 -0.53 -3.52
N PHE A 15 -1.61 -1.63 -3.96
CA PHE A 15 -0.48 -1.61 -4.88
C PHE A 15 -0.87 -1.02 -6.25
N ALA A 16 -2.02 -1.42 -6.79
CA ALA A 16 -2.50 -0.92 -8.08
C ALA A 16 -2.94 0.55 -8.01
N ALA A 17 -3.50 0.99 -6.89
CA ALA A 17 -3.93 2.37 -6.70
C ALA A 17 -2.75 3.35 -6.70
N GLY A 18 -1.65 3.00 -6.01
CA GLY A 18 -0.46 3.86 -5.91
C GLY A 18 -0.66 5.16 -5.14
N GLU A 19 -1.87 5.43 -4.65
CA GLU A 19 -2.28 6.61 -3.90
C GLU A 19 -3.14 6.20 -2.69
N PRO A 20 -3.33 7.10 -1.70
CA PRO A 20 -4.21 6.83 -0.56
C PRO A 20 -5.64 6.50 -0.99
N MET A 21 -6.18 5.38 -0.48
CA MET A 21 -7.55 4.95 -0.69
C MET A 21 -8.35 4.91 0.61
N GLU A 22 -9.52 5.54 0.60
CA GLU A 22 -10.44 5.56 1.74
C GLU A 22 -10.91 4.15 2.13
N THR A 23 -11.00 3.91 3.43
CA THR A 23 -11.45 2.61 4.00
C THR A 23 -12.82 2.19 3.46
N GLU A 24 -13.75 3.14 3.31
CA GLU A 24 -15.08 2.89 2.76
C GLU A 24 -15.02 2.41 1.30
N ARG A 25 -14.13 2.99 0.49
CA ARG A 25 -13.99 2.60 -0.92
C ARG A 25 -13.33 1.23 -1.08
N LEU A 26 -12.39 0.90 -0.21
CA LEU A 26 -11.80 -0.44 -0.13
C LEU A 26 -12.84 -1.48 0.30
N ALA A 27 -13.68 -1.13 1.28
CA ALA A 27 -14.77 -1.96 1.75
C ALA A 27 -15.78 -2.28 0.63
N GLU A 28 -16.19 -1.27 -0.14
CA GLU A 28 -17.05 -1.45 -1.31
C GLU A 28 -16.40 -2.32 -2.39
N ALA A 29 -15.12 -2.08 -2.73
CA ALA A 29 -14.40 -2.81 -3.76
C ALA A 29 -14.20 -4.30 -3.41
N LEU A 30 -13.96 -4.58 -2.13
CA LEU A 30 -13.69 -5.92 -1.62
C LEU A 30 -14.96 -6.64 -1.13
N GLY A 31 -16.10 -5.95 -1.07
CA GLY A 31 -17.34 -6.49 -0.50
C GLY A 31 -17.21 -6.81 1.00
N MET A 32 -16.47 -5.98 1.73
CA MET A 32 -16.18 -6.11 3.16
C MET A 32 -16.81 -4.96 3.94
N THR A 33 -16.80 -5.08 5.27
CA THR A 33 -17.06 -3.94 6.16
C THR A 33 -15.81 -3.08 6.38
N PRO A 34 -15.95 -1.79 6.72
CA PRO A 34 -14.81 -0.93 7.05
C PRO A 34 -13.93 -1.49 8.19
N ASP A 35 -14.54 -2.18 9.16
CA ASP A 35 -13.83 -2.83 10.27
C ASP A 35 -12.99 -4.01 9.78
N GLU A 36 -13.53 -4.84 8.88
CA GLU A 36 -12.77 -5.94 8.26
C GLU A 36 -11.60 -5.43 7.42
N VAL A 37 -11.81 -4.36 6.65
CA VAL A 37 -10.73 -3.71 5.89
C VAL A 37 -9.66 -3.18 6.82
N THR A 38 -10.05 -2.51 7.91
CA THR A 38 -9.12 -1.98 8.91
C THR A 38 -8.30 -3.10 9.54
N ALA A 39 -8.95 -4.20 9.94
CA ALA A 39 -8.26 -5.35 10.51
C ALA A 39 -7.32 -6.03 9.51
N ALA A 40 -7.75 -6.19 8.25
CA ALA A 40 -6.92 -6.76 7.18
C ALA A 40 -5.73 -5.86 6.85
N ALA A 41 -5.92 -4.55 6.81
CA ALA A 41 -4.87 -3.57 6.54
C ALA A 41 -3.82 -3.54 7.66
N GLN A 42 -4.26 -3.58 8.91
CA GLN A 42 -3.36 -3.65 10.07
C GLN A 42 -2.57 -4.96 10.09
N ALA A 43 -3.22 -6.08 9.78
CA ALA A 43 -2.55 -7.37 9.71
C ALA A 43 -1.53 -7.42 8.56
N LEU A 44 -1.87 -6.86 7.39
CA LEU A 44 -0.95 -6.71 6.26
C LEU A 44 0.25 -5.81 6.62
N ALA A 45 0.02 -4.69 7.30
CA ALA A 45 1.08 -3.80 7.77
C ALA A 45 2.07 -4.55 8.69
N ALA A 46 1.56 -5.30 9.67
CA ALA A 46 2.37 -6.09 10.58
C ALA A 46 3.11 -7.23 9.86
N ALA A 47 2.48 -7.89 8.89
CA ALA A 47 3.10 -8.93 8.09
C ALA A 47 4.28 -8.38 7.27
N LEU A 48 4.11 -7.24 6.60
CA LEU A 48 5.17 -6.59 5.82
C LEU A 48 6.34 -6.12 6.70
N GLU A 49 6.03 -5.59 7.89
CA GLU A 49 7.05 -5.16 8.85
C GLU A 49 7.85 -6.35 9.39
N SER A 50 7.17 -7.41 9.83
CA SER A 50 7.82 -8.63 10.35
C SER A 50 8.64 -9.39 9.31
N ALA A 51 8.22 -9.33 8.04
CA ALA A 51 8.97 -9.92 6.92
C ALA A 51 10.20 -9.09 6.52
N GLY A 52 10.40 -7.89 7.08
CA GLY A 52 11.46 -6.98 6.65
C GLY A 52 11.27 -6.49 5.21
N SER A 53 10.02 -6.41 4.74
CA SER A 53 9.72 -5.97 3.37
C SER A 53 10.14 -4.53 3.16
N GLY A 54 10.59 -4.21 1.93
CA GLY A 54 10.83 -2.84 1.49
C GLY A 54 9.54 -2.05 1.25
N LEU A 55 8.36 -2.64 1.49
CA LEU A 55 7.04 -2.02 1.42
C LEU A 55 6.45 -1.82 2.82
N ARG A 56 5.60 -0.81 2.94
CA ARG A 56 4.90 -0.43 4.17
C ARG A 56 3.48 -0.01 3.84
N VAL A 57 2.55 -0.33 4.72
CA VAL A 57 1.18 0.18 4.66
C VAL A 57 1.08 1.36 5.62
N LEU A 58 0.57 2.50 5.14
CA LEU A 58 0.32 3.69 5.95
C LEU A 58 -1.18 3.91 6.11
N HIS A 59 -1.56 4.36 7.31
CA HIS A 59 -2.90 4.84 7.61
C HIS A 59 -2.89 6.37 7.73
N LEU A 60 -3.64 7.04 6.86
CA LEU A 60 -3.70 8.49 6.71
C LEU A 60 -5.13 8.96 6.97
N GLY A 61 -5.50 9.07 8.26
CA GLY A 61 -6.74 9.74 8.68
C GLY A 61 -8.03 9.16 8.10
N GLY A 62 -8.09 7.86 7.82
CA GLY A 62 -9.24 7.18 7.18
C GLY A 62 -8.89 6.51 5.86
N SER A 63 -7.76 6.90 5.25
CA SER A 63 -7.21 6.30 4.05
C SER A 63 -6.06 5.33 4.33
N TRP A 64 -5.91 4.35 3.44
CA TRP A 64 -4.81 3.40 3.44
C TRP A 64 -3.98 3.54 2.17
N GLN A 65 -2.66 3.47 2.29
CA GLN A 65 -1.76 3.51 1.14
C GLN A 65 -0.63 2.49 1.30
N LEU A 66 -0.26 1.82 0.21
CA LEU A 66 1.00 1.10 0.12
C LEU A 66 2.12 2.05 -0.31
N THR A 67 3.16 2.14 0.49
CA THR A 67 4.35 2.95 0.24
C THR A 67 5.61 2.10 0.35
N THR A 68 6.73 2.69 -0.03
CA THR A 68 8.05 2.11 0.15
C THR A 68 8.60 2.44 1.53
N ALA A 69 9.42 1.55 2.09
CA ALA A 69 10.12 1.76 3.34
C ALA A 69 11.11 2.93 3.19
N ALA A 70 11.17 3.79 4.21
CA ALA A 70 12.04 4.96 4.23
C ALA A 70 13.53 4.59 4.09
N ASP A 71 13.91 3.39 4.52
CA ASP A 71 15.28 2.85 4.42
C ASP A 71 15.78 2.77 2.96
N HIS A 72 14.87 2.72 1.99
CA HIS A 72 15.20 2.68 0.56
C HIS A 72 15.03 4.03 -0.14
N ALA A 73 14.78 5.12 0.59
CA ALA A 73 14.51 6.43 0.00
C ALA A 73 15.62 6.92 -0.92
N GLU A 74 16.89 6.71 -0.58
CA GLU A 74 18.03 7.09 -1.42
C GLU A 74 18.08 6.29 -2.72
N VAL A 75 17.90 4.97 -2.64
CA VAL A 75 17.88 4.06 -3.81
C VAL A 75 16.70 4.38 -4.73
N ILE A 76 15.54 4.67 -4.15
CA ILE A 76 14.32 5.03 -4.90
C ILE A 76 14.49 6.39 -5.58
N ARG A 77 15.07 7.38 -4.89
CA ARG A 77 15.39 8.69 -5.49
C ARG A 77 16.33 8.52 -6.68
N ALA A 78 17.42 7.78 -6.51
CA ALA A 78 18.36 7.50 -7.60
C ALA A 78 17.68 6.80 -8.79
N ALA A 79 16.78 5.83 -8.55
CA ALA A 79 16.06 5.14 -9.61
C ALA A 79 15.02 6.03 -10.32
N LEU A 80 14.33 6.91 -9.59
CA LEU A 80 13.28 7.79 -10.13
C LEU A 80 13.85 9.08 -10.77
N GLU A 81 15.01 9.56 -10.33
CA GLU A 81 15.71 10.71 -10.93
C GLU A 81 16.12 10.47 -12.39
N ILE A 82 16.37 9.21 -12.78
CA ILE A 82 16.79 8.84 -14.14
C ILE A 82 15.73 9.17 -15.21
N LYS A 83 14.46 9.38 -14.84
CA LYS A 83 13.39 9.72 -15.80
C LYS A 83 13.23 11.22 -16.12
N ARG A 84 13.95 12.13 -15.46
CA ARG A 84 13.78 13.59 -15.66
C ARG A 84 14.75 14.24 -16.63
N ASN A 85 15.67 13.48 -17.22
CA ASN A 85 16.68 14.05 -18.12
C ASN A 85 16.55 13.53 -19.56
N THR A 86 15.39 13.79 -20.19
CA THR A 86 15.35 13.90 -21.65
C THR A 86 15.27 15.39 -21.97
N PRO A 87 16.36 16.02 -22.44
CA PRO A 87 16.28 17.35 -23.01
C PRO A 87 15.36 17.28 -24.23
N LEU A 88 14.31 18.09 -24.25
CA LEU A 88 13.55 18.36 -25.47
C LEU A 88 14.53 19.00 -26.47
N SER A 89 15.00 18.21 -27.43
CA SER A 89 15.66 18.68 -28.65
C SER A 89 14.66 18.66 -29.79
#